data_AF-A0A4Q4TBJ0-F1
#
_entry.id   AF-A0A4Q4TBJ0-F1
#
_cell.length_a   1.000
_cell.length_b   1.000
_cell.length_c   1.000
_cell.angle_alpha   90.00
_cell.angle_beta   90.00
_cell.angle_gamma   90.00
#
_symmetry.space_group_name_H-M   'P 1'
#
loop_
_entity.id
_entity.type
_entity.pdbx_description
1 polymer ?
#
loop_
_entity_poly.entity_id
_entity_poly.type
_entity_poly.pdbx_seq_one_letter_code
_entity_poly.pdbx_strand_id
1 'polypeptide(L)'
;MIHVKTTYQPPSTRTSRYSIPEIPSRTPSSTPVSVQSYLEVFYTLRWIAIQRAEGYQLNEQAVPGQGAPQISLQNSQSRKSYDQKVESFLDNLYMTIENQQDPKKRILLKRCQPKSLEEAEQALSGMARAKLDKPEVITMKKNLLSAAESAFQAFLPLDQEGTICSKYWGAASLNIKTSTAERTVGILIDTSKKAAQVRQQLSYGKGPDPLEIQLPENFIKAWYYLLSCLLNMTWDSVTIQSVQKYARRCQKELDSAYGALLGEEAGKRLWELRAVLPSEMTPFLARRVLEDVTGEQHTVNEAYWERFRQLEMEVSENPLRRSHQSRISFLLEEVDVLNYHMGEQKRILTELTGTSVFQSRKSPFYDRFQVQALIELLNSVQAKRSSLSDLQRRAERLAESVRNTSPVGIMRTKVKT
;
A
#
# COMPACT_ATOMS: atom_id res chain seq x y z
N MET A 1 -54.73 -5.25 -28.56
CA MET A 1 -54.55 -4.48 -29.82
C MET A 1 -53.70 -3.26 -29.50
N ILE A 2 -52.80 -2.91 -30.41
CA ILE A 2 -51.82 -1.81 -30.40
C ILE A 2 -50.46 -2.15 -29.76
N HIS A 3 -49.53 -2.38 -30.69
CA HIS A 3 -48.09 -2.43 -30.57
C HIS A 3 -47.48 -1.11 -30.09
N VAL A 4 -46.41 -1.20 -29.29
CA VAL A 4 -45.27 -0.27 -29.41
C VAL A 4 -43.98 -1.10 -29.38
N LYS A 5 -43.21 -0.96 -30.47
CA LYS A 5 -41.84 -1.44 -30.62
C LYS A 5 -40.92 -0.58 -29.76
N THR A 6 -40.00 -1.19 -29.02
CA THR A 6 -38.70 -0.56 -28.75
C THR A 6 -37.59 -1.60 -28.80
N THR A 7 -36.61 -1.23 -29.61
CA THR A 7 -35.49 -1.96 -30.14
C THR A 7 -34.47 -2.34 -29.07
N TYR A 8 -33.94 -3.56 -29.20
CA TYR A 8 -32.82 -4.10 -28.46
C TYR A 8 -31.51 -3.39 -28.86
N GLN A 9 -30.75 -2.87 -27.90
CA GLN A 9 -29.34 -2.50 -28.05
C GLN A 9 -28.54 -3.02 -26.85
N PRO A 10 -27.55 -3.91 -27.03
CA PRO A 10 -26.65 -4.32 -25.97
C PRO A 10 -25.58 -3.24 -25.70
N PRO A 11 -25.13 -3.07 -24.44
CA PRO A 11 -24.12 -2.07 -24.10
C PRO A 11 -22.77 -2.42 -24.73
N SER A 12 -22.23 -1.45 -25.47
CA SER A 12 -20.91 -1.42 -26.06
C SER A 12 -19.82 -1.66 -25.02
N THR A 13 -19.01 -2.69 -25.25
CA THR A 13 -17.74 -2.98 -24.56
C THR A 13 -16.74 -1.86 -24.83
N ARG A 14 -16.55 -0.96 -23.85
CA ARG A 14 -15.46 0.01 -23.86
C ARG A 14 -14.20 -0.70 -23.37
N THR A 15 -13.41 -1.17 -24.33
CA THR A 15 -12.04 -1.64 -24.16
C THR A 15 -11.17 -0.47 -23.69
N SER A 16 -10.92 -0.41 -22.39
CA SER A 16 -9.89 0.47 -21.82
C SER A 16 -8.52 -0.10 -22.17
N ARG A 17 -7.83 0.59 -23.09
CA ARG A 17 -6.45 0.36 -23.47
C ARG A 17 -5.56 0.65 -22.26
N TYR A 18 -4.97 -0.37 -21.66
CA TYR A 18 -3.77 -0.17 -20.86
C TYR A 18 -2.62 0.10 -21.82
N SER A 19 -2.25 1.37 -21.91
CA SER A 19 -1.10 1.85 -22.65
C SER A 19 0.18 1.25 -22.08
N ILE A 20 0.96 0.64 -22.97
CA ILE A 20 2.35 0.25 -22.74
C ILE A 20 3.15 1.55 -22.57
N PRO A 21 3.98 1.72 -21.51
CA PRO A 21 4.89 2.86 -21.45
C PRO A 21 5.94 2.72 -22.56
N GLU A 22 6.05 3.74 -23.40
CA GLU A 22 7.06 3.85 -24.46
C GLU A 22 8.48 3.77 -23.88
N ILE A 23 9.33 3.00 -24.56
CA ILE A 23 10.77 2.92 -24.34
C ILE A 23 11.38 4.25 -24.82
N PRO A 24 12.10 5.03 -23.99
CA PRO A 24 12.76 6.23 -24.48
C PRO A 24 13.89 5.87 -25.45
N SER A 25 13.82 6.44 -26.64
CA SER A 25 14.86 6.42 -27.66
C SER A 25 16.13 7.10 -27.13
N ARG A 26 17.27 6.40 -27.26
CA ARG A 26 18.60 6.90 -26.92
C ARG A 26 18.97 8.11 -27.78
N THR A 27 19.32 9.22 -27.14
CA THR A 27 20.31 10.19 -27.65
C THR A 27 21.43 10.34 -26.62
N PRO A 28 22.71 10.46 -27.03
CA PRO A 28 23.83 10.50 -26.11
C PRO A 28 24.06 11.95 -25.66
N SER A 29 23.73 12.25 -24.40
CA SER A 29 24.21 13.48 -23.76
C SER A 29 25.11 13.11 -22.59
N SER A 30 26.33 13.63 -22.67
CA SER A 30 27.42 13.45 -21.72
C SER A 30 27.19 14.33 -20.50
N THR A 31 26.74 13.73 -19.40
CA THR A 31 26.85 14.31 -18.05
C THR A 31 27.33 13.22 -17.09
N PRO A 32 28.23 13.54 -16.14
CA PRO A 32 28.76 12.55 -15.21
C PRO A 32 27.65 12.12 -14.26
N VAL A 33 27.28 10.85 -14.37
CA VAL A 33 26.22 10.23 -13.59
C VAL A 33 26.57 10.27 -12.10
N SER A 34 25.68 10.84 -11.27
CA SER A 34 25.84 10.94 -9.83
C SER A 34 25.76 9.57 -9.14
N VAL A 35 26.39 9.45 -7.97
CA VAL A 35 26.51 8.22 -7.15
C VAL A 35 25.14 7.57 -6.81
N GLN A 36 24.04 8.30 -6.91
CA GLN A 36 22.68 7.79 -6.68
C GLN A 36 22.16 6.83 -7.77
N SER A 37 22.78 6.76 -8.95
CA SER A 37 22.28 5.90 -10.03
C SER A 37 22.54 4.39 -9.83
N TYR A 38 23.34 4.02 -8.82
CA TYR A 38 23.75 2.62 -8.61
C TYR A 38 22.71 1.76 -7.86
N LEU A 39 21.66 2.39 -7.31
CA LEU A 39 20.66 1.76 -6.44
C LEU A 39 19.28 1.60 -7.08
N GLU A 40 19.10 1.95 -8.36
CA GLU A 40 17.76 1.89 -8.97
C GLU A 40 17.29 0.45 -9.23
N VAL A 41 18.21 -0.48 -9.54
CA VAL A 41 17.86 -1.85 -9.92
C VAL A 41 18.50 -2.88 -8.98
N PHE A 42 17.64 -3.69 -8.37
CA PHE A 42 18.04 -4.72 -7.41
C PHE A 42 18.44 -6.01 -8.11
N TYR A 43 19.67 -6.50 -7.87
CA TYR A 43 20.20 -7.74 -8.43
C TYR A 43 20.61 -8.71 -7.32
N THR A 44 19.72 -9.63 -6.99
CA THR A 44 19.76 -10.41 -5.77
C THR A 44 21.11 -11.08 -5.45
N LEU A 45 21.76 -11.74 -6.43
CA LEU A 45 23.05 -12.41 -6.18
C LEU A 45 24.21 -11.42 -6.08
N ARG A 46 24.17 -10.34 -6.86
CA ARG A 46 25.16 -9.25 -6.76
C ARG A 46 25.12 -8.63 -5.37
N TRP A 47 23.91 -8.40 -4.85
CA TRP A 47 23.69 -7.85 -3.53
C TRP A 47 24.18 -8.78 -2.41
N ILE A 48 23.93 -10.09 -2.50
CA ILE A 48 24.46 -11.09 -1.56
C ILE A 48 26.00 -11.12 -1.58
N ALA A 49 26.61 -11.02 -2.76
CA ALA A 49 28.07 -11.03 -2.88
C ALA A 49 28.71 -9.80 -2.21
N ILE A 50 28.12 -8.62 -2.39
CA ILE A 50 28.55 -7.37 -1.74
C ILE A 50 28.46 -7.52 -0.21
N GLN A 51 27.30 -7.98 0.30
CA GLN A 51 27.09 -8.24 1.73
C GLN A 51 28.14 -9.13 2.36
N ARG A 52 28.40 -10.27 1.73
CA ARG A 52 29.38 -11.23 2.26
C ARG A 52 30.77 -10.62 2.27
N ALA A 53 31.14 -9.90 1.22
CA ALA A 53 32.46 -9.31 1.12
C ALA A 53 32.72 -8.16 2.11
N GLU A 54 31.68 -7.47 2.58
CA GLU A 54 31.81 -6.42 3.62
C GLU A 54 31.68 -6.99 5.04
N GLY A 55 30.85 -8.02 5.25
CA GLY A 55 30.79 -8.75 6.53
C GLY A 55 32.11 -9.39 6.94
N TYR A 56 32.97 -9.75 5.96
CA TYR A 56 34.35 -10.18 6.23
C TYR A 56 35.25 -9.02 6.69
N GLN A 57 35.07 -7.79 6.16
CA GLN A 57 35.91 -6.64 6.50
C GLN A 57 35.59 -6.06 7.88
N LEU A 58 34.31 -6.03 8.29
CA LEU A 58 33.90 -5.60 9.62
C LEU A 58 34.42 -6.53 10.74
N ASN A 59 34.60 -7.81 10.45
CA ASN A 59 35.19 -8.77 11.40
C ASN A 59 36.72 -8.70 11.46
N GLU A 60 37.40 -8.27 10.40
CA GLU A 60 38.87 -8.09 10.40
C GLU A 60 39.32 -6.74 10.99
N GLN A 61 38.45 -5.71 10.97
CA GLN A 61 38.75 -4.39 11.53
C GLN A 61 38.35 -4.21 13.01
N ALA A 62 38.01 -5.30 13.71
CA ALA A 62 37.85 -5.30 15.17
C ALA A 62 39.22 -5.20 15.89
N VAL A 63 39.96 -4.13 15.62
CA VAL A 63 41.02 -3.61 16.48
C VAL A 63 40.42 -2.41 17.22
N PRO A 64 40.42 -2.40 18.57
CA PRO A 64 39.74 -1.36 19.32
C PRO A 64 40.52 -0.04 19.21
N GLY A 65 39.92 0.91 18.50
CA GLY A 65 40.29 2.32 18.54
C GLY A 65 41.02 2.80 17.29
N GLN A 66 40.27 3.29 16.31
CA GLN A 66 40.59 4.52 15.58
C GLN A 66 39.36 4.98 14.79
N GLY A 67 39.20 6.31 14.74
CA GLY A 67 37.98 7.00 14.33
C GLY A 67 37.56 6.81 12.87
N ALA A 68 36.32 7.21 12.62
CA ALA A 68 35.60 7.11 11.35
C ALA A 68 36.44 7.53 10.12
N PRO A 69 36.52 6.72 9.06
CA PRO A 69 37.14 7.14 7.82
C PRO A 69 36.16 7.97 6.98
N GLN A 70 36.56 9.20 6.67
CA GLN A 70 35.93 10.05 5.67
C GLN A 70 36.04 9.40 4.29
N ILE A 71 34.90 9.10 3.66
CA ILE A 71 34.83 8.55 2.30
C ILE A 71 34.80 9.73 1.32
N SER A 72 35.93 10.02 0.66
CA SER A 72 35.95 10.81 -0.56
C SER A 72 37.04 10.32 -1.53
N LEU A 73 36.67 10.21 -2.82
CA LEU A 73 37.50 9.82 -3.98
C LEU A 73 38.07 8.38 -4.03
N GLN A 74 37.22 7.34 -4.18
CA GLN A 74 37.67 5.97 -4.53
C GLN A 74 36.79 5.23 -5.58
N ASN A 75 36.03 5.94 -6.41
CA ASN A 75 34.98 5.30 -7.23
C ASN A 75 35.44 4.37 -8.37
N SER A 76 36.71 4.39 -8.78
CA SER A 76 37.22 3.51 -9.85
C SER A 76 37.91 2.25 -9.30
N GLN A 77 38.53 2.34 -8.12
CA GLN A 77 39.19 1.22 -7.46
C GLN A 77 38.19 0.36 -6.68
N SER A 78 37.20 0.97 -6.03
CA SER A 78 36.14 0.22 -5.34
C SER A 78 35.28 -0.60 -6.31
N ARG A 79 34.99 -0.10 -7.52
CA ARG A 79 34.24 -0.85 -8.56
C ARG A 79 34.94 -2.16 -8.93
N LYS A 80 36.23 -2.07 -9.29
CA LYS A 80 37.04 -3.26 -9.62
C LYS A 80 37.12 -4.24 -8.44
N SER A 81 37.11 -3.74 -7.20
CA SER A 81 37.08 -4.57 -6.01
C SER A 81 35.77 -5.34 -5.86
N TYR A 82 34.60 -4.70 -6.05
CA TYR A 82 33.31 -5.37 -5.92
C TYR A 82 33.03 -6.36 -7.06
N ASP A 83 33.36 -6.02 -8.30
CA ASP A 83 33.13 -6.92 -9.43
C ASP A 83 33.98 -8.21 -9.28
N GLN A 84 35.23 -8.11 -8.82
CA GLN A 84 36.06 -9.27 -8.45
C GLN A 84 35.47 -10.09 -7.29
N LYS A 85 34.89 -9.42 -6.28
CA LYS A 85 34.19 -10.09 -5.16
C LYS A 85 32.93 -10.83 -5.64
N VAL A 86 32.18 -10.26 -6.58
CA VAL A 86 31.02 -10.91 -7.21
C VAL A 86 31.47 -12.12 -8.03
N GLU A 87 32.50 -11.98 -8.86
CA GLU A 87 33.05 -13.07 -9.66
C GLU A 87 33.52 -14.25 -8.79
N SER A 88 34.33 -13.98 -7.77
CA SER A 88 34.78 -15.02 -6.83
C SER A 88 33.62 -15.69 -6.08
N PHE A 89 32.56 -14.95 -5.72
CA PHE A 89 31.34 -15.53 -5.17
C PHE A 89 30.62 -16.45 -6.16
N LEU A 90 30.48 -16.01 -7.42
CA LEU A 90 29.84 -16.80 -8.47
C LEU A 90 30.63 -18.06 -8.82
N ASP A 91 31.96 -18.01 -8.82
CA ASP A 91 32.81 -19.17 -9.03
C ASP A 91 32.75 -20.14 -7.84
N ASN A 92 32.71 -19.64 -6.60
CA ASN A 92 32.46 -20.48 -5.42
C ASN A 92 31.08 -21.16 -5.48
N LEU A 93 30.06 -20.44 -5.95
CA LEU A 93 28.72 -20.96 -6.14
C LEU A 93 28.70 -22.03 -7.24
N TYR A 94 29.43 -21.81 -8.35
CA TYR A 94 29.64 -22.81 -9.39
C TYR A 94 30.30 -24.08 -8.84
N MET A 95 31.41 -23.94 -8.12
CA MET A 95 32.12 -25.07 -7.51
C MET A 95 31.24 -25.83 -6.52
N THR A 96 30.42 -25.13 -5.74
CA THR A 96 29.45 -25.74 -4.83
C THR A 96 28.42 -26.58 -5.58
N ILE A 97 27.87 -26.07 -6.68
CA ILE A 97 26.91 -26.78 -7.52
C ILE A 97 27.56 -27.97 -8.23
N GLU A 98 28.77 -27.81 -8.75
CA GLU A 98 29.51 -28.90 -9.40
C GLU A 98 29.86 -30.01 -8.40
N ASN A 99 30.18 -29.66 -7.15
CA ASN A 99 30.52 -30.62 -6.10
C ASN A 99 29.30 -31.22 -5.38
N GLN A 100 28.06 -30.83 -5.70
CA GLN A 100 26.86 -31.48 -5.14
C GLN A 100 26.77 -32.96 -5.52
N GLN A 101 26.22 -33.80 -4.64
CA GLN A 101 26.17 -35.26 -4.81
C GLN A 101 25.28 -35.76 -5.96
N ASP A 102 24.47 -34.92 -6.61
CA ASP A 102 23.53 -35.35 -7.67
C ASP A 102 24.26 -35.58 -9.01
N PRO A 103 24.52 -36.84 -9.40
CA PRO A 103 25.36 -37.14 -10.57
C PRO A 103 24.70 -36.69 -11.88
N LYS A 104 23.37 -36.67 -11.95
CA LYS A 104 22.62 -36.28 -13.16
C LYS A 104 22.81 -34.79 -13.46
N LYS A 105 22.85 -33.95 -12.42
CA LYS A 105 23.05 -32.50 -12.56
C LYS A 105 24.46 -32.15 -12.97
N ARG A 106 25.47 -32.86 -12.44
CA ARG A 106 26.87 -32.70 -12.89
C ARG A 106 27.02 -32.99 -14.37
N ILE A 107 26.41 -34.07 -14.85
CA ILE A 107 26.44 -34.44 -16.27
C ILE A 107 25.79 -33.35 -17.13
N LEU A 108 24.64 -32.82 -16.70
CA LEU A 108 23.93 -31.72 -17.39
C LEU A 108 24.76 -30.45 -17.48
N LEU A 109 25.34 -30.03 -16.36
CA LEU A 109 26.17 -28.83 -16.29
C LEU A 109 27.43 -28.98 -17.16
N LYS A 110 28.01 -30.19 -17.23
CA LYS A 110 29.14 -30.50 -18.12
C LYS A 110 28.75 -30.53 -19.61
N ARG A 111 27.54 -31.00 -19.94
CA ARG A 111 27.03 -31.06 -21.33
C ARG A 111 26.78 -29.67 -21.92
N CYS A 112 26.41 -28.70 -21.09
CA CYS A 112 26.22 -27.32 -21.55
C CYS A 112 27.57 -26.65 -21.75
N GLN A 113 27.90 -26.32 -23.00
CA GLN A 113 29.10 -25.52 -23.28
C GLN A 113 28.92 -24.09 -22.77
N PRO A 114 29.95 -23.49 -22.15
CA PRO A 114 29.88 -22.10 -21.72
C PRO A 114 29.67 -21.20 -22.94
N LYS A 115 28.73 -20.28 -22.85
CA LYS A 115 28.42 -19.31 -23.91
C LYS A 115 28.08 -17.95 -23.36
N SER A 116 28.18 -16.90 -24.17
CA SER A 116 27.65 -15.58 -23.83
C SER A 116 26.18 -15.45 -24.24
N LEU A 117 25.50 -14.39 -23.75
CA LEU A 117 24.17 -14.01 -24.22
C LEU A 117 24.18 -13.71 -25.73
N GLU A 118 25.19 -12.97 -26.19
CA GLU A 118 25.35 -12.63 -27.61
C GLU A 118 25.45 -13.88 -28.50
N GLU A 119 26.17 -14.91 -28.06
CA GLU A 119 26.27 -16.19 -28.78
C GLU A 119 24.93 -16.94 -28.83
N ALA A 120 24.10 -16.81 -27.78
CA ALA A 120 22.75 -17.37 -27.77
C ALA A 120 21.81 -16.63 -28.74
N GLU A 121 21.88 -15.30 -28.79
CA GLU A 121 21.15 -14.45 -29.75
C GLU A 121 21.59 -14.70 -31.19
N GLN A 122 22.90 -14.86 -31.42
CA GLN A 122 23.46 -15.21 -32.72
C GLN A 122 22.98 -16.59 -33.17
N ALA A 123 22.91 -17.57 -32.26
CA ALA A 123 22.37 -18.89 -32.58
C ALA A 123 20.89 -18.81 -33.02
N LEU A 124 20.07 -18.02 -32.32
CA LEU A 124 18.66 -17.79 -32.70
C LEU A 124 18.54 -17.09 -34.06
N SER A 125 19.32 -16.02 -34.25
CA SER A 125 19.34 -15.24 -35.50
C SER A 125 19.81 -16.06 -36.69
N GLY A 126 20.84 -16.91 -36.51
CA GLY A 126 21.33 -17.83 -37.52
C GLY A 126 20.26 -18.84 -37.96
N MET A 127 19.52 -19.43 -37.00
CA MET A 127 18.44 -20.37 -37.32
C MET A 127 17.26 -19.69 -38.02
N ALA A 128 16.90 -18.48 -37.60
CA ALA A 128 15.85 -17.71 -38.24
C ALA A 128 16.21 -17.35 -39.70
N ARG A 129 17.45 -16.95 -39.96
CA ARG A 129 17.95 -16.66 -41.32
C ARG A 129 18.00 -17.91 -42.20
N ALA A 130 18.44 -19.03 -41.64
CA ALA A 130 18.54 -20.30 -42.35
C ALA A 130 17.18 -20.98 -42.59
N LYS A 131 16.07 -20.43 -42.06
CA LYS A 131 14.71 -20.99 -42.13
C LYS A 131 14.66 -22.48 -41.73
N LEU A 132 15.49 -22.85 -40.75
CA LEU A 132 15.62 -24.24 -40.30
C LEU A 132 14.35 -24.75 -39.59
N ASP A 133 13.55 -23.83 -39.04
CA ASP A 133 12.33 -24.12 -38.31
C ASP A 133 11.12 -23.35 -38.86
N LYS A 134 9.92 -23.83 -38.52
CA LYS A 134 8.66 -23.11 -38.76
C LYS A 134 8.65 -21.76 -38.04
N PRO A 135 7.95 -20.73 -38.58
CA PRO A 135 7.91 -19.39 -37.98
C PRO A 135 7.37 -19.38 -36.54
N GLU A 136 6.43 -20.27 -36.23
CA GLU A 136 5.88 -20.45 -34.88
C GLU A 136 6.95 -20.92 -33.88
N VAL A 137 7.79 -21.87 -34.30
CA VAL A 137 8.88 -22.42 -33.48
C VAL A 137 9.98 -21.37 -33.26
N ILE A 138 10.29 -20.54 -34.28
CA ILE A 138 11.22 -19.42 -34.14
C ILE A 138 10.70 -18.40 -33.12
N THR A 139 9.40 -18.06 -33.20
CA THR A 139 8.75 -17.14 -32.24
C THR A 139 8.81 -17.70 -30.83
N MET A 140 8.59 -19.00 -30.68
CA MET A 140 8.67 -19.68 -29.40
C MET A 140 10.10 -19.68 -28.82
N LYS A 141 11.12 -19.92 -29.64
CA LYS A 141 12.53 -19.85 -29.24
C LYS A 141 12.94 -18.42 -28.84
N LYS A 142 12.37 -17.41 -29.50
CA LYS A 142 12.52 -16.00 -29.08
C LYS A 142 11.89 -15.74 -27.71
N ASN A 143 10.70 -16.28 -27.47
CA ASN A 143 10.05 -16.18 -26.15
C ASN A 143 10.83 -16.92 -25.06
N LEU A 144 11.47 -18.06 -25.38
CA LEU A 144 12.37 -18.77 -24.47
C LEU A 144 13.52 -17.87 -24.04
N LEU A 145 14.23 -17.28 -25.01
CA LEU A 145 15.39 -16.44 -24.74
C LEU A 145 15.01 -15.19 -23.93
N SER A 146 13.92 -14.52 -24.30
CA SER A 146 13.41 -13.36 -23.56
C SER A 146 12.98 -13.72 -22.13
N ALA A 147 12.37 -14.88 -21.92
CA ALA A 147 12.03 -15.36 -20.58
C ALA A 147 13.29 -15.70 -19.76
N ALA A 148 14.32 -16.28 -20.39
CA ALA A 148 15.60 -16.54 -19.75
C ALA A 148 16.30 -15.24 -19.34
N GLU A 149 16.34 -14.24 -20.23
CA GLU A 149 16.86 -12.90 -19.92
C GLU A 149 16.15 -12.27 -18.72
N SER A 150 14.82 -12.22 -18.75
CA SER A 150 14.00 -11.63 -17.69
C SER A 150 14.20 -12.36 -16.35
N ALA A 151 14.28 -13.69 -16.35
CA ALA A 151 14.53 -14.47 -15.15
C ALA A 151 15.95 -14.26 -14.61
N PHE A 152 16.96 -14.25 -15.47
CA PHE A 152 18.37 -14.00 -15.12
C PHE A 152 18.55 -12.63 -14.47
N GLN A 153 17.89 -11.63 -15.07
CA GLN A 153 17.89 -10.24 -14.65
C GLN A 153 17.37 -9.99 -13.22
N ALA A 154 16.63 -10.93 -12.62
CA ALA A 154 16.24 -10.87 -11.20
C ALA A 154 17.41 -11.16 -10.24
N PHE A 155 18.45 -11.82 -10.72
CA PHE A 155 19.60 -12.25 -9.94
C PHE A 155 20.85 -11.47 -10.26
N LEU A 156 21.13 -11.21 -11.55
CA LEU A 156 22.37 -10.61 -12.04
C LEU A 156 22.15 -9.66 -13.22
N PRO A 157 23.00 -8.64 -13.41
CA PRO A 157 23.06 -7.82 -14.63
C PRO A 157 23.41 -8.65 -15.86
N LEU A 158 22.86 -8.33 -17.05
CA LEU A 158 23.08 -9.12 -18.28
C LEU A 158 24.54 -9.16 -18.76
N ASP A 159 25.31 -8.14 -18.42
CA ASP A 159 26.74 -8.00 -18.67
C ASP A 159 27.62 -8.74 -17.64
N GLN A 160 27.01 -9.42 -16.66
CA GLN A 160 27.76 -10.16 -15.66
C GLN A 160 28.49 -11.36 -16.27
N GLU A 161 29.81 -11.34 -16.14
CA GLU A 161 30.69 -12.46 -16.49
C GLU A 161 30.83 -13.45 -15.32
N GLY A 162 31.14 -14.70 -15.65
CA GLY A 162 31.38 -15.77 -14.68
C GLY A 162 30.99 -17.15 -15.20
N THR A 163 31.68 -18.18 -14.74
CA THR A 163 31.53 -19.56 -15.26
C THR A 163 30.08 -20.04 -15.21
N ILE A 164 29.37 -19.76 -14.11
CA ILE A 164 27.97 -20.14 -13.96
C ILE A 164 27.02 -19.36 -14.87
N CYS A 165 27.30 -18.09 -15.14
CA CYS A 165 26.54 -17.28 -16.10
C CYS A 165 26.70 -17.84 -17.51
N SER A 166 27.94 -18.18 -17.88
CA SER A 166 28.22 -18.78 -19.20
C SER A 166 27.53 -20.13 -19.37
N LYS A 167 27.43 -20.92 -18.29
CA LYS A 167 26.65 -22.18 -18.29
C LYS A 167 25.15 -21.96 -18.42
N TYR A 168 24.61 -20.91 -17.81
CA TYR A 168 23.21 -20.53 -17.95
C TYR A 168 22.87 -20.21 -19.41
N TRP A 169 23.65 -19.33 -20.06
CA TRP A 169 23.46 -18.99 -21.47
C TRP A 169 23.76 -20.16 -22.41
N GLY A 170 24.71 -21.01 -22.06
CA GLY A 170 24.96 -22.29 -22.72
C GLY A 170 23.72 -23.18 -22.75
N ALA A 171 23.03 -23.31 -21.62
CA ALA A 171 21.79 -24.06 -21.50
C ALA A 171 20.65 -23.42 -22.31
N ALA A 172 20.51 -22.09 -22.27
CA ALA A 172 19.53 -21.37 -23.10
C ALA A 172 19.79 -21.61 -24.59
N SER A 173 21.03 -21.44 -25.05
CA SER A 173 21.44 -21.67 -26.43
C SER A 173 21.19 -23.12 -26.88
N LEU A 174 21.45 -24.10 -26.02
CA LEU A 174 21.17 -25.50 -26.32
C LEU A 174 19.66 -25.74 -26.49
N ASN A 175 18.82 -25.20 -25.60
CA ASN A 175 17.36 -25.29 -25.72
C ASN A 175 16.82 -24.60 -26.98
N ILE A 176 17.47 -23.52 -27.43
CA ILE A 176 17.13 -22.85 -28.69
C ILE A 176 17.45 -23.78 -29.88
N LYS A 177 18.49 -24.61 -29.79
CA LYS A 177 18.85 -25.56 -30.85
C LYS A 177 18.03 -26.85 -30.85
N THR A 178 17.46 -27.26 -29.71
CA THR A 178 16.67 -28.49 -29.59
C THR A 178 15.17 -28.24 -29.78
N SER A 179 14.41 -29.28 -30.13
CA SER A 179 12.93 -29.23 -30.27
C SER A 179 12.19 -29.35 -28.92
N THR A 180 12.90 -29.58 -27.82
CA THR A 180 12.33 -29.75 -26.48
C THR A 180 11.76 -28.46 -25.87
N ALA A 181 12.11 -27.29 -26.43
CA ALA A 181 11.59 -26.00 -26.03
C ALA A 181 10.05 -25.93 -26.11
N GLU A 182 9.44 -26.62 -27.09
CA GLU A 182 8.00 -26.56 -27.36
C GLU A 182 7.11 -26.89 -26.16
N ARG A 183 7.57 -27.78 -25.27
CA ARG A 183 6.76 -28.26 -24.15
C ARG A 183 7.03 -27.52 -22.85
N THR A 184 8.09 -26.73 -22.78
CA THR A 184 8.66 -26.25 -21.50
C THR A 184 8.79 -24.73 -21.42
N VAL A 185 8.74 -24.01 -22.54
CA VAL A 185 8.80 -22.53 -22.58
C VAL A 185 7.75 -21.87 -21.69
N GLY A 186 6.51 -22.36 -21.67
CA GLY A 186 5.47 -21.79 -20.81
C GLY A 186 5.85 -21.78 -19.32
N ILE A 187 6.52 -22.85 -18.86
CA ILE A 187 7.00 -22.98 -17.48
C ILE A 187 8.09 -21.94 -17.18
N LEU A 188 9.00 -21.70 -18.13
CA LEU A 188 10.03 -20.68 -17.98
C LEU A 188 9.43 -19.26 -17.97
N ILE A 189 8.47 -19.00 -18.86
CA ILE A 189 7.76 -17.70 -18.93
C ILE A 189 7.12 -17.39 -17.56
N ASP A 190 6.37 -18.34 -16.99
CA ASP A 190 5.70 -18.11 -15.70
C ASP A 190 6.72 -17.88 -14.57
N THR A 191 7.82 -18.62 -14.58
CA THR A 191 8.92 -18.43 -13.61
C THR A 191 9.59 -17.06 -13.78
N SER A 192 9.80 -16.62 -15.03
CA SER A 192 10.40 -15.32 -15.35
C SER A 192 9.52 -14.16 -14.91
N LYS A 193 8.20 -14.24 -15.08
CA LYS A 193 7.24 -13.24 -14.61
C LYS A 193 7.31 -13.07 -13.10
N LYS A 194 7.38 -14.20 -12.36
CA LYS A 194 7.51 -14.18 -10.90
C LYS A 194 8.83 -13.55 -10.46
N ALA A 195 9.94 -13.94 -11.08
CA ALA A 195 11.25 -13.38 -10.79
C ALA A 195 11.31 -11.87 -11.09
N ALA A 196 10.73 -11.43 -12.22
CA ALA A 196 10.62 -10.04 -12.59
C ALA A 196 9.76 -9.22 -11.62
N GLN A 197 8.65 -9.79 -11.13
CA GLN A 197 7.82 -9.16 -10.11
C GLN A 197 8.61 -8.90 -8.82
N VAL A 198 9.32 -9.90 -8.31
CA VAL A 198 10.16 -9.76 -7.11
C VAL A 198 11.24 -8.71 -7.34
N ARG A 199 11.92 -8.74 -8.49
CA ARG A 199 12.92 -7.72 -8.85
C ARG A 199 12.32 -6.32 -8.84
N GLN A 200 11.18 -6.12 -9.51
CA GLN A 200 10.52 -4.82 -9.59
C GLN A 200 10.09 -4.30 -8.21
N GLN A 201 9.64 -5.20 -7.34
CA GLN A 201 9.25 -4.86 -5.97
C GLN A 201 10.44 -4.44 -5.10
N LEU A 202 11.63 -4.99 -5.35
CA LEU A 202 12.86 -4.65 -4.63
C LEU A 202 13.66 -3.50 -5.27
N SER A 203 13.37 -3.18 -6.54
CA SER A 203 13.98 -2.06 -7.25
C SER A 203 13.30 -0.73 -6.87
N TYR A 204 13.92 0.39 -7.23
CA TYR A 204 13.41 1.75 -6.98
C TYR A 204 13.23 2.11 -5.48
N GLY A 205 14.23 1.78 -4.66
CA GLY A 205 14.28 2.18 -3.25
C GLY A 205 13.29 1.45 -2.33
N LYS A 206 12.66 0.37 -2.82
CA LYS A 206 11.77 -0.49 -2.04
C LYS A 206 12.44 -1.74 -1.48
N GLY A 207 13.61 -2.07 -2.00
CA GLY A 207 14.49 -3.09 -1.43
C GLY A 207 15.26 -2.52 -0.23
N PRO A 208 15.64 -3.36 0.74
CA PRO A 208 16.46 -2.96 1.86
C PRO A 208 17.85 -2.52 1.38
N ASP A 209 18.53 -1.68 2.15
CA ASP A 209 19.93 -1.30 1.88
C ASP A 209 20.83 -2.55 1.94
N PRO A 210 21.82 -2.70 1.03
CA PRO A 210 22.63 -3.91 0.98
C PRO A 210 23.40 -4.12 2.27
N LEU A 211 23.64 -3.10 3.07
CA LEU A 211 24.47 -3.18 4.27
C LEU A 211 23.64 -3.35 5.54
N GLU A 212 22.34 -3.07 5.48
CA GLU A 212 21.46 -3.07 6.65
C GLU A 212 20.82 -4.45 6.93
N ILE A 213 20.40 -5.19 5.88
CA ILE A 213 19.66 -6.44 6.05
C ILE A 213 20.33 -7.58 5.28
N GLN A 214 20.73 -8.64 5.99
CA GLN A 214 21.24 -9.85 5.35
C GLN A 214 20.17 -10.49 4.45
N LEU A 215 20.47 -10.64 3.16
CA LEU A 215 19.52 -11.25 2.22
C LEU A 215 19.31 -12.74 2.56
N PRO A 216 18.06 -13.24 2.53
CA PRO A 216 17.78 -14.65 2.78
C PRO A 216 18.48 -15.60 1.80
N GLU A 217 19.07 -16.69 2.30
CA GLU A 217 19.72 -17.72 1.49
C GLU A 217 18.77 -18.39 0.48
N ASN A 218 17.46 -18.30 0.71
CA ASN A 218 16.44 -18.79 -0.20
C ASN A 218 16.57 -18.18 -1.61
N PHE A 219 17.13 -16.97 -1.74
CA PHE A 219 17.46 -16.41 -3.05
C PHE A 219 18.55 -17.19 -3.80
N ILE A 220 19.57 -17.70 -3.11
CA ILE A 220 20.60 -18.57 -3.69
C ILE A 220 19.95 -19.90 -4.14
N LYS A 221 19.03 -20.44 -3.33
CA LYS A 221 18.28 -21.66 -3.67
C LYS A 221 17.37 -21.43 -4.88
N ALA A 222 16.73 -20.27 -4.98
CA ALA A 222 15.91 -19.89 -6.12
C ALA A 222 16.73 -19.84 -7.42
N TRP A 223 17.91 -19.21 -7.39
CA TRP A 223 18.85 -19.22 -8.52
C TRP A 223 19.23 -20.64 -8.94
N TYR A 224 19.60 -21.48 -7.97
CA TYR A 224 19.92 -22.88 -8.24
C TYR A 224 18.77 -23.63 -8.93
N TYR A 225 17.54 -23.43 -8.47
CA TYR A 225 16.37 -24.06 -9.07
C TYR A 225 16.03 -23.49 -10.44
N LEU A 226 16.29 -22.20 -10.70
CA LEU A 226 16.17 -21.61 -12.04
C LEU A 226 17.18 -22.22 -13.01
N LEU A 227 18.45 -22.29 -12.64
CA LEU A 227 19.49 -22.94 -13.45
C LEU A 227 19.16 -24.41 -13.70
N SER A 228 18.73 -25.13 -12.65
CA SER A 228 18.29 -26.52 -12.77
C SER A 228 17.09 -26.68 -13.71
N CYS A 229 16.14 -25.74 -13.68
CA CYS A 229 15.00 -25.71 -14.59
C CYS A 229 15.48 -25.67 -16.05
N LEU A 230 16.35 -24.72 -16.38
CA LEU A 230 16.86 -24.53 -17.74
C LEU A 230 17.73 -25.69 -18.22
N LEU A 231 18.59 -26.24 -17.35
CA LEU A 231 19.41 -27.41 -17.65
C LEU A 231 18.55 -28.65 -17.94
N ASN A 232 17.49 -28.87 -17.18
CA ASN A 232 16.62 -30.04 -17.37
C ASN A 232 15.76 -29.96 -18.65
N MET A 233 15.56 -28.76 -19.22
CA MET A 233 14.87 -28.61 -20.52
C MET A 233 15.71 -29.17 -21.70
N THR A 234 17.04 -29.26 -21.53
CA THR A 234 17.95 -29.75 -22.58
C THR A 234 18.02 -31.29 -22.69
N TRP A 235 17.33 -32.01 -21.81
CA TRP A 235 17.43 -33.47 -21.72
C TRP A 235 16.22 -34.17 -22.35
N ASP A 236 16.44 -34.89 -23.45
CA ASP A 236 15.38 -35.51 -24.28
C ASP A 236 14.49 -36.52 -23.54
N SER A 237 15.02 -37.23 -22.53
CA SER A 237 14.28 -38.17 -21.69
C SER A 237 13.64 -37.58 -20.43
N VAL A 238 13.69 -36.26 -20.21
CA VAL A 238 13.14 -35.64 -18.99
C VAL A 238 11.68 -35.27 -19.19
N THR A 239 10.82 -35.79 -18.31
CA THR A 239 9.40 -35.47 -18.26
C THR A 239 9.22 -33.98 -17.92
N ILE A 240 8.26 -33.31 -18.57
CA ILE A 240 7.80 -31.93 -18.26
C ILE A 240 7.62 -31.72 -16.73
N GLN A 241 7.20 -32.76 -16.02
CA GLN A 241 7.05 -32.80 -14.56
C GLN A 241 8.33 -32.43 -13.79
N SER A 242 9.51 -32.83 -14.25
CA SER A 242 10.79 -32.51 -13.61
C SER A 242 11.13 -31.03 -13.78
N VAL A 243 10.93 -30.48 -14.98
CA VAL A 243 11.09 -29.05 -15.25
C VAL A 243 10.12 -28.24 -14.41
N GLN A 244 8.85 -28.66 -14.37
CA GLN A 244 7.82 -28.02 -13.56
C GLN A 244 8.12 -28.10 -12.05
N LYS A 245 8.71 -29.19 -11.57
CA LYS A 245 9.15 -29.34 -10.18
C LYS A 245 10.20 -28.30 -9.82
N TYR A 246 11.21 -28.09 -10.67
CA TYR A 246 12.24 -27.08 -10.43
C TYR A 246 11.70 -25.66 -10.53
N ALA A 247 10.84 -25.38 -11.51
CA ALA A 247 10.16 -24.09 -11.64
C ALA A 247 9.31 -23.75 -10.40
N ARG A 248 8.47 -24.68 -9.92
CA ARG A 248 7.67 -24.50 -8.70
C ARG A 248 8.54 -24.27 -7.47
N ARG A 249 9.65 -25.00 -7.35
CA ARG A 249 10.62 -24.78 -6.26
C ARG A 249 11.27 -23.40 -6.36
N CYS A 250 11.70 -22.97 -7.53
CA CYS A 250 12.23 -21.63 -7.76
C CYS A 250 11.23 -20.55 -7.31
N GLN A 251 9.98 -20.63 -7.77
CA GLN A 251 8.93 -19.69 -7.40
C GLN A 251 8.67 -19.69 -5.89
N LYS A 252 8.60 -20.88 -5.26
CA LYS A 252 8.42 -21.01 -3.81
C LYS A 252 9.57 -20.38 -3.02
N GLU A 253 10.82 -20.61 -3.44
CA GLU A 253 11.97 -20.01 -2.78
C GLU A 253 12.02 -18.49 -2.98
N LEU A 254 11.62 -17.98 -4.15
CA LEU A 254 11.46 -16.53 -4.38
C LEU A 254 10.40 -15.93 -3.45
N ASP A 255 9.25 -16.57 -3.30
CA ASP A 255 8.20 -16.13 -2.37
C ASP A 255 8.65 -16.17 -0.92
N SER A 256 9.33 -17.25 -0.52
CA SER A 256 9.87 -17.40 0.83
C SER A 256 10.95 -16.36 1.11
N ALA A 257 11.84 -16.09 0.15
CA ALA A 257 12.90 -15.12 0.29
C ALA A 257 12.35 -13.69 0.35
N TYR A 258 11.42 -13.36 -0.54
CA TYR A 258 10.75 -12.06 -0.55
C TYR A 258 9.95 -11.84 0.74
N GLY A 259 9.19 -12.85 1.19
CA GLY A 259 8.44 -12.79 2.44
C GLY A 259 9.33 -12.64 3.68
N ALA A 260 10.46 -13.37 3.73
CA ALA A 260 11.44 -13.23 4.81
C ALA A 260 12.12 -11.86 4.81
N LEU A 261 12.37 -11.28 3.64
CA LEU A 261 12.99 -9.97 3.49
C LEU A 261 12.07 -8.82 3.89
N LEU A 262 10.75 -8.97 3.69
CA LEU A 262 9.75 -8.07 4.27
C LEU A 262 9.61 -8.23 5.80
N GLY A 263 10.33 -9.17 6.40
CA GLY A 263 10.37 -9.44 7.82
C GLY A 263 9.05 -9.96 8.39
N GLU A 264 9.13 -10.52 9.60
CA GLU A 264 8.02 -10.69 10.53
C GLU A 264 7.25 -9.36 10.79
N GLU A 265 7.76 -8.21 10.32
CA GLU A 265 7.05 -6.92 10.32
C GLU A 265 5.93 -6.84 9.27
N ALA A 266 5.94 -7.66 8.22
CA ALA A 266 4.72 -7.91 7.42
C ALA A 266 3.64 -8.67 8.22
N GLY A 267 3.99 -9.19 9.40
CA GLY A 267 3.05 -9.71 10.38
C GLY A 267 2.28 -8.63 11.13
N LYS A 268 2.71 -7.36 11.06
CA LYS A 268 1.89 -6.26 11.57
C LYS A 268 0.81 -5.94 10.57
N ARG A 269 -0.39 -6.40 10.89
CA ARG A 269 -1.55 -6.20 10.03
C ARG A 269 -1.75 -4.68 9.87
N LEU A 270 -2.24 -4.20 8.72
CA LEU A 270 -2.34 -2.76 8.40
C LEU A 270 -2.95 -1.89 9.50
N TRP A 271 -3.79 -2.45 10.38
CA TRP A 271 -4.36 -1.76 11.54
C TRP A 271 -3.39 -1.58 12.73
N GLU A 272 -2.35 -2.40 12.82
CA GLU A 272 -1.27 -2.32 13.82
C GLU A 272 -0.22 -1.26 13.46
N LEU A 273 -0.28 -0.73 12.23
CA LEU A 273 0.54 0.37 11.73
C LEU A 273 -0.23 1.70 11.64
N ARG A 274 -1.48 1.76 12.13
CA ARG A 274 -2.28 3.00 12.10
C ARG A 274 -1.90 3.91 13.25
N ALA A 275 -1.64 5.19 12.95
CA ALA A 275 -1.42 6.21 13.97
C ALA A 275 -2.71 6.57 14.72
N VAL A 276 -3.86 6.59 14.03
CA VAL A 276 -5.21 6.85 14.57
C VAL A 276 -6.26 6.17 13.68
N LEU A 277 -7.30 5.55 14.24
CA LEU A 277 -8.46 5.03 13.49
C LEU A 277 -9.54 6.10 13.29
N PRO A 278 -10.34 6.03 12.20
CA PRO A 278 -11.47 6.94 12.01
C PRO A 278 -12.46 6.96 13.18
N SER A 279 -12.66 5.83 13.86
CA SER A 279 -13.50 5.73 15.06
C SER A 279 -12.95 6.50 16.26
N GLU A 280 -11.62 6.58 16.39
CA GLU A 280 -10.95 7.31 17.46
C GLU A 280 -11.03 8.83 17.22
N MET A 281 -11.21 9.25 15.96
CA MET A 281 -11.49 10.64 15.61
C MET A 281 -12.95 11.02 15.88
N THR A 282 -13.87 10.06 15.98
CA THR A 282 -15.32 10.32 16.12
C THR A 282 -15.67 11.22 17.31
N PRO A 283 -15.16 11.00 18.54
CA PRO A 283 -15.45 11.90 19.66
C PRO A 283 -14.96 13.32 19.43
N PHE A 284 -13.79 13.48 18.79
CA PHE A 284 -13.22 14.80 18.49
C PHE A 284 -14.02 15.53 17.39
N LEU A 285 -14.44 14.81 16.36
CA LEU A 285 -15.29 15.34 15.30
C LEU A 285 -16.67 15.71 15.84
N ALA A 286 -17.29 14.83 16.63
CA ALA A 286 -18.57 15.10 17.28
C ALA A 286 -18.48 16.33 18.20
N ARG A 287 -17.41 16.43 18.98
CA ARG A 287 -17.14 17.59 19.83
C ARG A 287 -17.03 18.87 19.01
N ARG A 288 -16.24 18.87 17.93
CA ARG A 288 -16.08 20.06 17.06
C ARG A 288 -17.37 20.49 16.36
N VAL A 289 -18.27 19.55 16.04
CA VAL A 289 -19.55 19.86 15.39
C VAL A 289 -20.58 20.38 16.40
N LEU A 290 -20.51 19.95 17.66
CA LEU A 290 -21.52 20.25 18.70
C LEU A 290 -21.09 21.35 19.69
N GLU A 291 -19.81 21.69 19.75
CA GLU A 291 -19.33 22.87 20.45
C GLU A 291 -19.84 24.14 19.76
N ASP A 292 -20.23 25.13 20.58
CA ASP A 292 -20.63 26.42 20.04
C ASP A 292 -19.36 27.08 19.47
N VAL A 293 -19.31 27.31 18.16
CA VAL A 293 -18.18 28.00 17.51
C VAL A 293 -18.36 29.50 17.68
N THR A 294 -18.25 29.97 18.92
CA THR A 294 -18.54 31.36 19.30
C THR A 294 -17.28 32.15 19.64
N GLY A 295 -16.13 31.49 19.88
CA GLY A 295 -14.89 32.18 20.25
C GLY A 295 -15.06 32.95 21.55
N GLU A 296 -15.06 34.29 21.49
CA GLU A 296 -15.37 35.18 22.62
C GLU A 296 -16.86 35.56 22.72
N GLN A 297 -17.70 35.10 21.79
CA GLN A 297 -19.14 35.42 21.76
C GLN A 297 -19.95 34.53 22.69
N HIS A 298 -21.15 34.99 23.05
CA HIS A 298 -22.09 34.26 23.88
C HIS A 298 -22.43 32.88 23.31
N THR A 299 -22.47 31.89 24.19
CA THR A 299 -23.02 30.56 23.85
C THR A 299 -24.48 30.68 23.40
N VAL A 300 -24.98 29.68 22.67
CA VAL A 300 -26.37 29.71 22.19
C VAL A 300 -27.34 29.95 23.35
N ASN A 301 -27.12 29.28 24.49
CA ASN A 301 -27.96 29.49 25.67
C ASN A 301 -27.88 30.92 26.20
N GLU A 302 -26.68 31.48 26.34
CA GLU A 302 -26.49 32.85 26.85
C GLU A 302 -27.18 33.87 25.95
N ALA A 303 -27.05 33.74 24.64
CA ALA A 303 -27.69 34.64 23.67
C ALA A 303 -29.22 34.61 23.78
N TYR A 304 -29.81 33.42 23.92
CA TYR A 304 -31.26 33.26 24.08
C TYR A 304 -31.74 33.75 25.45
N TRP A 305 -31.01 33.48 26.52
CA TRP A 305 -31.32 33.99 27.85
C TRP A 305 -31.25 35.52 27.91
N GLU A 306 -30.27 36.12 27.24
CA GLU A 306 -30.13 37.57 27.17
C GLU A 306 -31.27 38.20 26.36
N ARG A 307 -31.61 37.62 25.21
CA ARG A 307 -32.80 38.03 24.43
C ARG A 307 -34.09 37.91 25.25
N PHE A 308 -34.23 36.85 26.04
CA PHE A 308 -35.38 36.68 26.93
C PHE A 308 -35.42 37.75 28.02
N ARG A 309 -34.31 38.04 28.70
CA ARG A 309 -34.25 39.10 29.73
C ARG A 309 -34.58 40.47 29.16
N GLN A 310 -34.07 40.80 27.97
CA GLN A 310 -34.40 42.05 27.30
C GLN A 310 -35.90 42.13 27.00
N LEU A 311 -36.49 41.05 26.50
CA LEU A 311 -37.93 40.98 26.26
C LEU A 311 -38.75 41.09 27.56
N GLU A 312 -38.29 40.47 28.65
CA GLU A 312 -38.92 40.55 29.97
C GLU A 312 -38.87 41.97 30.54
N MET A 313 -37.73 42.66 30.43
CA MET A 313 -37.59 44.07 30.81
C MET A 313 -38.51 44.96 30.00
N GLU A 314 -38.53 44.84 28.66
CA GLU A 314 -39.39 45.64 27.82
C GLU A 314 -40.89 45.45 28.13
N VAL A 315 -41.29 44.22 28.46
CA VAL A 315 -42.67 43.91 28.89
C VAL A 315 -42.99 44.58 30.23
N SER A 316 -42.03 44.59 31.17
CA SER A 316 -42.20 45.27 32.46
C SER A 316 -42.31 46.78 32.32
N GLU A 317 -41.56 47.38 31.38
CA GLU A 317 -41.59 48.82 31.12
C GLU A 317 -42.87 49.25 30.39
N ASN A 318 -43.36 48.44 29.44
CA ASN A 318 -44.50 48.79 28.59
C ASN A 318 -45.50 47.63 28.42
N PRO A 319 -46.26 47.26 29.48
CA PRO A 319 -47.09 46.04 29.50
C PRO A 319 -48.27 46.05 28.53
N LEU A 320 -48.69 47.22 28.02
CA LEU A 320 -49.86 47.36 27.13
C LEU A 320 -49.52 47.19 25.65
N ARG A 321 -48.24 47.05 25.29
CA ARG A 321 -47.81 47.02 23.90
C ARG A 321 -48.07 45.63 23.28
N ARG A 322 -49.01 45.59 22.33
CA ARG A 322 -49.47 44.35 21.66
C ARG A 322 -48.37 43.57 20.93
N SER A 323 -47.29 44.22 20.50
CA SER A 323 -46.19 43.55 19.81
C SER A 323 -45.39 42.59 20.70
N HIS A 324 -45.48 42.70 22.03
CA HIS A 324 -44.82 41.77 22.95
C HIS A 324 -45.36 40.35 22.79
N GLN A 325 -46.66 40.20 22.56
CA GLN A 325 -47.28 38.87 22.39
C GLN A 325 -46.69 38.13 21.19
N SER A 326 -46.60 38.79 20.03
CA SER A 326 -46.00 38.19 18.84
C SER A 326 -44.52 37.87 19.01
N ARG A 327 -43.76 38.74 19.70
CA ARG A 327 -42.33 38.52 19.96
C ARG A 327 -42.07 37.36 20.92
N ILE A 328 -42.91 37.18 21.94
CA ILE A 328 -42.85 36.03 22.83
C ILE A 328 -43.22 34.76 22.07
N SER A 329 -44.24 34.79 21.20
CA SER A 329 -44.59 33.67 20.33
C SER A 329 -43.44 33.25 19.41
N PHE A 330 -42.78 34.19 18.74
CA PHE A 330 -41.61 33.86 17.91
C PHE A 330 -40.44 33.28 18.72
N LEU A 331 -40.19 33.80 19.92
CA LEU A 331 -39.17 33.24 20.81
C LEU A 331 -39.50 31.79 21.20
N LEU A 332 -40.76 31.50 21.51
CA LEU A 332 -41.21 30.14 21.84
C LEU A 332 -41.04 29.18 20.66
N GLU A 333 -41.45 29.59 19.45
CA GLU A 333 -41.27 28.80 18.23
C GLU A 333 -39.79 28.50 17.95
N GLU A 334 -38.91 29.49 18.10
CA GLU A 334 -37.47 29.30 17.93
C GLU A 334 -36.87 28.34 18.97
N VAL A 335 -37.28 28.49 20.24
CA VAL A 335 -36.79 27.64 21.34
C VAL A 335 -37.30 26.21 21.19
N ASP A 336 -38.50 26.00 20.67
CA ASP A 336 -39.04 24.68 20.33
C ASP A 336 -38.19 23.97 19.27
N VAL A 337 -37.81 24.68 18.20
CA VAL A 337 -36.93 24.14 17.15
C VAL A 337 -35.56 23.77 17.72
N LEU A 338 -34.99 24.60 18.60
CA LEU A 338 -33.73 24.29 19.27
C LEU A 338 -33.84 23.08 20.20
N ASN A 339 -34.91 22.98 20.99
CA ASN A 339 -35.17 21.83 21.85
C ASN A 339 -35.31 20.52 21.05
N TYR A 340 -35.96 20.59 19.87
CA TYR A 340 -36.06 19.47 18.94
C TYR A 340 -34.67 19.02 18.45
N HIS A 341 -33.86 19.94 17.92
CA HIS A 341 -32.53 19.59 17.41
C HIS A 341 -31.56 19.11 18.49
N MET A 342 -31.59 19.72 19.68
CA MET A 342 -30.82 19.24 20.84
C MET A 342 -31.28 17.85 21.29
N GLY A 343 -32.57 17.54 21.12
CA GLY A 343 -33.13 16.20 21.33
C GLY A 343 -32.55 15.16 20.36
N GLU A 344 -32.48 15.48 19.07
CA GLU A 344 -31.88 14.60 18.07
C GLU A 344 -30.37 14.41 18.27
N GLN A 345 -29.64 15.48 18.59
CA GLN A 345 -28.21 15.39 18.92
C GLN A 345 -27.96 14.46 20.11
N LYS A 346 -28.77 14.57 21.17
CA LYS A 346 -28.73 13.65 22.30
C LYS A 346 -28.98 12.20 21.88
N ARG A 347 -29.99 11.97 21.04
CA ARG A 347 -30.32 10.62 20.54
C ARG A 347 -29.13 10.00 19.80
N ILE A 348 -28.55 10.74 18.86
CA ILE A 348 -27.38 10.30 18.08
C ILE A 348 -26.18 10.01 18.99
N LEU A 349 -25.88 10.89 19.95
CA LEU A 349 -24.80 10.65 20.91
C LEU A 349 -25.06 9.42 21.79
N THR A 350 -26.30 9.21 22.21
CA THR A 350 -26.70 8.03 22.98
C THR A 350 -26.49 6.75 22.17
N GLU A 351 -26.89 6.75 20.90
CA GLU A 351 -26.66 5.63 19.97
C GLU A 351 -25.16 5.38 19.73
N LEU A 352 -24.36 6.44 19.56
CA LEU A 352 -22.91 6.35 19.42
C LEU A 352 -22.25 5.74 20.66
N THR A 353 -22.61 6.19 21.87
CA THR A 353 -22.14 5.57 23.13
C THR A 353 -22.66 4.14 23.31
N GLY A 354 -23.80 3.83 22.68
CA GLY A 354 -24.47 2.53 22.64
C GLY A 354 -23.79 1.51 21.71
N THR A 355 -22.93 1.96 20.80
CA THR A 355 -22.41 1.13 19.71
C THR A 355 -21.30 0.19 20.19
N SER A 356 -21.31 -1.06 19.71
CA SER A 356 -20.38 -2.13 20.09
C SER A 356 -18.88 -1.77 19.92
N VAL A 357 -18.58 -0.85 19.01
CA VAL A 357 -17.24 -0.28 18.77
C VAL A 357 -16.68 0.40 20.03
N PHE A 358 -17.52 1.09 20.81
CA PHE A 358 -17.14 1.82 22.03
C PHE A 358 -17.39 1.03 23.33
N GLN A 359 -18.12 -0.09 23.26
CA GLN A 359 -18.49 -0.89 24.44
C GLN A 359 -17.69 -2.18 24.63
N SER A 360 -17.01 -2.66 23.59
CA SER A 360 -16.27 -3.92 23.68
C SER A 360 -14.96 -3.76 24.47
N ARG A 361 -14.91 -4.25 25.71
CA ARG A 361 -13.67 -4.35 26.52
C ARG A 361 -12.59 -5.26 25.90
N LYS A 362 -12.98 -6.10 24.92
CA LYS A 362 -12.07 -6.96 24.14
C LYS A 362 -11.64 -6.30 22.83
N SER A 363 -12.18 -5.13 22.52
CA SER A 363 -11.66 -4.32 21.44
C SER A 363 -10.28 -3.83 21.86
N PRO A 364 -9.23 -4.04 21.03
CA PRO A 364 -7.96 -3.34 21.24
C PRO A 364 -8.13 -1.81 21.13
N PHE A 365 -9.33 -1.33 20.79
CA PHE A 365 -9.73 0.05 20.60
C PHE A 365 -10.63 0.58 21.74
N TYR A 366 -10.71 -0.11 22.89
CA TYR A 366 -11.37 0.43 24.08
C TYR A 366 -10.44 1.44 24.75
N ASP A 367 -10.51 2.70 24.33
CA ASP A 367 -9.91 3.79 25.09
C ASP A 367 -10.96 4.42 26.02
N ARG A 368 -10.70 4.31 27.32
CA ARG A 368 -11.51 4.92 28.38
C ARG A 368 -11.71 6.43 28.13
N PHE A 369 -10.74 7.08 27.50
CA PHE A 369 -10.79 8.48 27.14
C PHE A 369 -11.89 8.80 26.10
N GLN A 370 -12.09 7.95 25.11
CA GLN A 370 -13.07 8.19 24.03
C GLN A 370 -14.50 8.08 24.54
N VAL A 371 -14.78 7.06 25.35
CA VAL A 371 -16.08 6.89 26.00
C VAL A 371 -16.35 8.06 26.94
N GLN A 372 -15.33 8.49 27.70
CA GLN A 372 -15.43 9.64 28.60
C GLN A 372 -15.72 10.94 27.83
N ALA A 373 -15.04 11.20 26.72
CA ALA A 373 -15.28 12.38 25.88
C ALA A 373 -16.70 12.42 25.30
N LEU A 374 -17.23 11.26 24.89
CA LEU A 374 -18.63 11.16 24.41
C LEU A 374 -19.64 11.36 25.55
N ILE A 375 -19.36 10.87 26.76
CA ILE A 375 -20.19 11.09 27.95
C ILE A 375 -20.21 12.57 28.33
N GLU A 376 -19.06 13.24 28.31
CA GLU A 376 -18.95 14.69 28.57
C GLU A 376 -19.76 15.50 27.55
N LEU A 377 -19.68 15.11 26.28
CA LEU A 377 -20.44 15.76 25.21
C LEU A 377 -21.95 15.54 25.36
N LEU A 378 -22.37 14.32 25.72
CA LEU A 378 -23.76 13.99 26.00
C LEU A 378 -24.30 14.82 27.18
N ASN A 379 -23.50 14.94 28.25
CA ASN A 379 -23.85 15.76 29.41
C ASN A 379 -23.95 17.24 29.05
N SER A 380 -23.05 17.75 28.20
CA SER A 380 -23.10 19.12 27.71
C SER A 380 -24.37 19.41 26.91
N VAL A 381 -24.71 18.56 25.93
CA VAL A 381 -25.95 18.70 25.13
C VAL A 381 -27.19 18.61 26.03
N GLN A 382 -27.19 17.70 27.01
CA GLN A 382 -28.28 17.57 27.97
C GLN A 382 -28.43 18.83 28.82
N ALA A 383 -27.34 19.41 29.31
CA ALA A 383 -27.35 20.64 30.08
C ALA A 383 -27.88 21.82 29.25
N LYS A 384 -27.47 21.92 27.97
CA LYS A 384 -27.99 22.96 27.06
C LYS A 384 -29.50 22.84 26.85
N ARG A 385 -29.98 21.62 26.58
CA ARG A 385 -31.41 21.36 26.41
C ARG A 385 -32.22 21.68 27.67
N SER A 386 -31.72 21.29 28.85
CA SER A 386 -32.38 21.63 30.12
C SER A 386 -32.49 23.14 30.32
N SER A 387 -31.44 23.89 30.00
CA SER A 387 -31.45 25.37 30.05
C SER A 387 -32.50 25.99 29.13
N LEU A 388 -32.59 25.52 27.88
CA LEU A 388 -33.59 26.00 26.91
C LEU A 388 -35.02 25.62 27.30
N SER A 389 -35.22 24.42 27.86
CA SER A 389 -36.52 23.99 28.40
C SER A 389 -36.97 24.86 29.58
N ASP A 390 -36.04 25.30 30.43
CA ASP A 390 -36.36 26.23 31.52
C ASP A 390 -36.66 27.65 31.01
N LEU A 391 -35.96 28.11 29.96
CA LEU A 391 -36.26 29.35 29.28
C LEU A 391 -37.68 29.32 28.68
N GLN A 392 -38.02 28.24 27.98
CA GLN A 392 -39.36 28.03 27.41
C GLN A 392 -40.46 28.16 28.46
N ARG A 393 -40.32 27.46 29.59
CA ARG A 393 -41.29 27.54 30.71
C ARG A 393 -41.45 28.96 31.26
N ARG A 394 -40.37 29.75 31.31
CA ARG A 394 -40.44 31.14 31.77
C ARG A 394 -41.11 32.04 30.72
N ALA A 395 -40.78 31.85 29.45
CA ALA A 395 -41.42 32.57 28.35
C ALA A 395 -42.92 32.29 28.24
N GLU A 396 -43.36 31.06 28.49
CA GLU A 396 -44.78 30.69 28.56
C GLU A 396 -45.52 31.43 29.69
N ARG A 397 -44.91 31.52 30.89
CA ARG A 397 -45.48 32.29 32.01
C ARG A 397 -45.55 33.78 31.68
N LEU A 398 -44.53 34.33 31.03
CA LEU A 398 -44.53 35.73 30.59
C LEU A 398 -45.63 35.96 29.54
N ALA A 399 -45.82 35.03 28.60
CA ALA A 399 -46.91 35.08 27.61
C ALA A 399 -48.29 35.05 28.26
N GLU A 400 -48.47 34.27 29.33
CA GLU A 400 -49.71 34.22 30.10
C GLU A 400 -49.96 35.52 30.88
N SER A 401 -48.92 36.08 31.51
CA SER A 401 -48.98 37.38 32.18
C SER A 401 -49.42 38.50 31.22
N VAL A 402 -48.79 38.60 30.04
CA VAL A 402 -49.12 39.59 29.01
C VAL A 402 -50.54 39.42 28.46
N ARG A 403 -51.02 38.18 28.35
CA ARG A 403 -52.43 37.90 27.95
C ARG A 403 -53.42 38.41 29.00
N ASN A 404 -53.09 38.27 30.28
CA ASN A 404 -53.96 38.67 31.39
C ASN A 404 -53.98 40.19 31.64
N THR A 405 -52.92 40.92 31.26
CA THR A 405 -52.84 42.40 31.36
C THR A 405 -53.41 43.15 30.14
N SER A 406 -53.74 42.45 29.04
CA SER A 406 -54.35 43.05 27.85
C SER A 406 -55.77 43.58 28.14
N PRO A 407 -56.17 44.76 27.61
CA PRO A 407 -57.42 45.45 27.95
C PRO A 407 -58.72 44.67 27.70
N VAL A 408 -58.67 43.54 26.98
CA VAL A 408 -59.80 42.61 26.83
C VAL A 408 -60.14 41.89 28.14
N GLY A 409 -59.16 41.65 29.02
CA GLY A 409 -59.37 41.05 30.35
C GLY A 409 -59.97 42.03 31.37
N ILE A 410 -59.61 43.31 31.28
CA ILE A 410 -60.10 44.37 32.20
C ILE A 410 -61.57 44.71 31.94
N MET A 411 -62.10 44.48 30.73
CA MET A 411 -63.53 44.65 30.47
C MET A 411 -64.40 43.54 31.07
N ARG A 412 -63.86 42.35 31.41
CA ARG A 412 -64.66 41.28 32.05
C ARG A 412 -64.88 41.48 33.55
N THR A 413 -64.05 42.29 34.22
CA THR A 413 -64.16 42.54 35.66
C THR A 413 -64.90 43.82 36.04
N LYS A 414 -65.18 44.72 35.09
CA LYS A 414 -65.92 45.98 35.37
C LYS A 414 -67.41 45.97 35.05
N VAL A 415 -68.00 44.85 34.61
CA VAL A 415 -69.46 44.69 34.43
C VAL A 415 -70.04 43.85 35.55
N LYS A 416 -69.83 44.25 36.80
CA LYS A 416 -70.58 43.81 38.00
C LYS A 416 -70.44 44.88 39.08
N THR A 417 -71.18 45.98 38.90
CA THR A 417 -71.64 46.86 39.99
C THR A 417 -73.00 47.40 39.57
#